data_AF-A0A1Y4IEY5-F1
#
_entry.id   AF-A0A1Y4IEY5-F1
#
_cell.length_a   1.000
_cell.length_b   1.000
_cell.length_c   1.000
_cell.angle_alpha   90.00
_cell.angle_beta   90.00
_cell.angle_gamma   90.00
#
_symmetry.space_group_name_H-M   'P 1'
#
loop_
_entity.id
_entity.type
_entity.pdbx_description
1 polymer ?
#
loop_
_entity_poly.entity_id
_entity_poly.type
_entity_poly.pdbx_seq_one_letter_code
_entity_poly.pdbx_strand_id
1 'polypeptide(L)' 'MATFILTPKCNIPLSHGMKIEKGTLPFTVEIPTNHLPFDSIASKNMVKNCLLARGIDISGHESILSGAFFDFKKI' A
#
# COMPACT_ATOMS: atom_id res chain seq x y z
N MET A 1 -6.72 -5.22 15.85
CA MET A 1 -5.93 -4.63 14.75
C MET A 1 -4.62 -5.38 14.67
N ALA A 2 -4.13 -5.63 13.48
CA ALA A 2 -2.80 -6.15 13.20
C ALA A 2 -2.06 -5.10 12.37
N THR A 3 -0.81 -4.85 12.72
CA THR A 3 0.01 -3.85 12.05
C THR A 3 0.89 -4.55 11.01
N PHE A 4 0.90 -4.01 9.80
CA PHE A 4 1.71 -4.52 8.71
C PHE A 4 2.63 -3.44 8.20
N ILE A 5 3.89 -3.79 7.98
CA ILE A 5 4.84 -2.97 7.25
C ILE A 5 4.69 -3.29 5.76
N LEU A 6 4.45 -2.28 4.94
CA LEU A 6 4.39 -2.37 3.48
C LEU A 6 5.64 -1.79 2.84
N THR A 7 6.26 -2.58 1.95
CA THR A 7 7.48 -2.20 1.22
C THR A 7 7.25 -2.30 -0.28
N PRO A 8 7.50 -1.24 -1.07
CA PRO A 8 7.41 -1.32 -2.53
C PRO A 8 8.49 -2.22 -3.10
N LYS A 9 8.10 -3.21 -3.92
CA LYS A 9 9.01 -4.18 -4.55
C LYS A 9 9.62 -3.67 -5.85
N CYS A 10 8.95 -2.73 -6.49
CA CYS A 10 9.24 -2.21 -7.83
C CYS A 10 9.01 -0.70 -7.85
N ASN A 11 9.51 -0.02 -8.89
CA ASN A 11 9.10 1.35 -9.18
C ASN A 11 7.68 1.30 -9.75
N ILE A 12 6.74 1.98 -9.10
CA ILE A 12 5.34 2.01 -9.50
C ILE A 12 5.05 3.40 -10.05
N PRO A 13 4.91 3.56 -11.38
CA PRO A 13 4.51 4.83 -11.96
C PRO A 13 3.06 5.13 -11.55
N LEU A 14 2.79 6.37 -11.19
CA LEU A 14 1.47 6.91 -10.89
C LEU A 14 1.13 8.03 -11.88
N SER A 15 -0.06 8.61 -11.73
CA SER A 15 -0.47 9.76 -12.52
C SER A 15 0.36 11.02 -12.21
N HIS A 16 0.38 11.96 -13.16
CA HIS A 16 0.99 13.29 -13.00
C HIS A 16 2.49 13.28 -12.66
N GLY A 17 3.23 12.25 -13.09
CA GLY A 17 4.66 12.15 -12.84
C GLY A 17 5.02 11.72 -11.41
N MET A 18 4.03 11.39 -10.57
CA MET A 18 4.26 10.74 -9.30
C MET A 18 4.72 9.29 -9.53
N LYS A 19 5.54 8.78 -8.62
CA LYS A 19 5.95 7.37 -8.60
C LYS A 19 6.21 6.93 -7.16
N ILE A 20 5.93 5.66 -6.88
CA ILE A 20 6.41 4.99 -5.67
C ILE A 20 7.71 4.30 -6.05
N GLU A 21 8.82 4.70 -5.44
CA GLU A 21 10.11 4.11 -5.77
C GLU A 21 10.31 2.78 -5.02
N LYS A 22 10.99 1.84 -5.68
CA LYS A 22 11.41 0.61 -5.02
C LYS A 22 12.29 0.97 -3.82
N GLY A 23 11.99 0.41 -2.66
CA GLY A 23 12.75 0.70 -1.44
C GLY A 23 12.48 2.09 -0.86
N THR A 24 11.47 2.83 -1.35
CA THR A 24 10.92 3.96 -0.59
C THR A 24 10.58 3.48 0.82
N LEU A 25 10.78 4.37 1.79
CA LEU A 25 10.60 4.13 3.22
C LEU A 25 9.35 3.29 3.48
N PRO A 26 9.49 2.09 4.08
CA PRO A 26 8.35 1.25 4.41
C PRO A 26 7.33 2.03 5.24
N PHE A 27 6.05 1.74 5.03
CA PHE A 27 4.98 2.39 5.77
C PHE A 27 4.13 1.36 6.50
N THR A 28 3.65 1.74 7.68
CA THR A 28 2.81 0.88 8.51
C THR A 28 1.35 1.13 8.19
N VAL A 29 0.59 0.05 8.02
CA VAL A 29 -0.87 0.07 7.91
C VAL A 29 -1.47 -0.81 8.99
N GLU A 30 -2.50 -0.32 9.65
CA GLU A 30 -3.29 -1.08 10.61
C GLU A 30 -4.51 -1.67 9.90
N ILE A 31 -4.63 -2.99 9.94
CA ILE A 31 -5.71 -3.76 9.30
C ILE A 31 -6.41 -4.59 10.40
N PRO A 32 -7.72 -4.86 10.34
CA PRO A 32 -8.37 -5.77 11.28
C PRO A 32 -7.66 -7.14 11.30
N THR A 33 -7.56 -7.76 12.48
CA THR A 33 -6.69 -8.93 12.72
C THR A 33 -7.03 -10.16 11.86
N ASN A 34 -8.26 -10.22 11.33
CA ASN A 34 -8.75 -11.29 10.45
C ASN A 34 -8.45 -11.05 8.96
N HIS A 35 -7.80 -9.93 8.60
CA HIS A 35 -7.50 -9.59 7.21
C HIS A 35 -6.00 -9.34 7.00
N LEU A 36 -5.57 -9.63 5.77
CA LEU A 36 -4.25 -9.25 5.28
C LEU A 36 -4.34 -7.95 4.44
N PRO A 37 -3.22 -7.25 4.25
CA PRO A 37 -3.15 -6.20 3.24
C PRO A 37 -3.60 -6.76 1.89
N PHE A 38 -4.44 -6.01 1.18
CA PHE A 38 -4.93 -6.34 -0.17
C PHE A 38 -5.90 -7.53 -0.30
N ASP A 39 -6.21 -8.23 0.79
CA ASP A 39 -7.13 -9.37 0.82
C ASP A 39 -8.59 -8.98 0.48
N SER A 40 -9.02 -7.80 0.91
CA SER A 40 -10.41 -7.36 0.81
C SER A 40 -10.50 -5.90 0.35
N ILE A 41 -11.65 -5.47 -0.15
CA ILE A 41 -11.89 -4.07 -0.54
C ILE A 41 -11.63 -3.12 0.64
N ALA A 42 -12.05 -3.52 1.84
CA ALA A 42 -11.79 -2.77 3.06
C ALA A 42 -10.28 -2.61 3.34
N SER A 43 -9.49 -3.69 3.28
CA SER A 43 -8.04 -3.60 3.54
C SER A 43 -7.31 -2.83 2.45
N LYS A 44 -7.73 -2.95 1.18
CA LYS A 44 -7.23 -2.10 0.08
C LYS A 44 -7.50 -0.62 0.33
N ASN A 45 -8.71 -0.26 0.75
CA ASN A 45 -9.05 1.13 1.07
C ASN A 45 -8.24 1.68 2.26
N MET A 46 -7.94 0.85 3.26
CA MET A 46 -7.07 1.27 4.37
C MET A 46 -5.64 1.55 3.90
N VAL A 47 -5.08 0.70 3.02
CA VAL A 47 -3.77 0.96 2.41
C VAL A 47 -3.79 2.22 1.54
N LYS A 48 -4.83 2.39 0.73
CA LYS A 48 -5.03 3.59 -0.11
C LYS A 48 -5.07 4.87 0.73
N ASN A 49 -5.83 4.88 1.82
CA ASN A 49 -5.91 6.02 2.73
C ASN A 49 -4.57 6.31 3.42
N CYS A 50 -3.82 5.26 3.80
CA CYS A 50 -2.48 5.42 4.37
C CYS A 50 -1.50 6.07 3.37
N LEU A 51 -1.54 5.65 2.10
CA LEU A 51 -0.74 6.24 1.03
C LEU A 51 -1.15 7.71 0.79
N LEU A 52 -2.45 7.99 0.74
CA LEU A 52 -2.97 9.34 0.56
C LEU A 52 -2.56 10.28 1.70
N ALA A 53 -2.59 9.82 2.95
CA ALA A 53 -2.12 10.57 4.11
C ALA A 53 -0.62 10.92 4.05
N ARG A 54 0.16 10.17 3.26
CA ARG A 54 1.58 10.43 2.97
C ARG A 54 1.78 11.28 1.70
N GLY A 55 0.70 11.77 1.08
CA GLY A 55 0.75 12.55 -0.16
C GLY A 55 0.89 11.71 -1.43
N ILE A 56 0.72 10.40 -1.34
CA ILE A 56 0.80 9.48 -2.49
C ILE A 56 -0.63 9.21 -2.96
N ASP A 57 -1.10 9.97 -3.96
CA ASP A 57 -2.37 9.69 -4.60
C ASP A 57 -2.23 8.58 -5.64
N ILE A 58 -3.01 7.52 -5.47
CA ILE A 58 -3.01 6.35 -6.35
C ILE A 58 -4.36 6.21 -7.09
N SER A 59 -5.12 7.30 -7.17
CA SER A 59 -6.42 7.32 -7.83
C SER A 59 -6.27 6.95 -9.31
N GLY A 60 -7.05 5.95 -9.77
CA GLY A 60 -6.92 5.37 -11.10
C GLY A 60 -5.83 4.30 -11.25
N HIS A 61 -5.05 4.03 -10.20
CA HIS A 61 -3.99 3.00 -10.17
C HIS A 61 -4.25 1.95 -9.09
N GLU A 62 -5.51 1.69 -8.73
CA GLU A 62 -5.87 0.80 -7.62
C GLU A 62 -5.42 -0.67 -7.81
N SER A 63 -5.10 -1.05 -9.05
CA SER A 63 -4.50 -2.36 -9.38
C SER A 63 -3.15 -2.60 -8.70
N ILE A 64 -2.44 -1.53 -8.29
CA ILE A 64 -1.15 -1.64 -7.60
C ILE A 64 -1.29 -2.12 -6.15
N LEU A 65 -2.49 -2.06 -5.57
CA LEU A 65 -2.79 -2.52 -4.21
C LEU A 65 -2.85 -4.05 -4.17
N SER A 66 -1.69 -4.67 -4.36
CA SER A 66 -1.52 -6.11 -4.49
C SER A 66 -0.10 -6.54 -4.10
N GLY A 67 0.03 -7.81 -3.68
CA GLY A 67 1.32 -8.44 -3.35
C GLY A 67 2.33 -8.52 -4.52
N ALA A 68 1.86 -8.26 -5.75
CA ALA A 68 2.71 -8.11 -6.91
C ALA A 68 3.62 -6.87 -6.82
N PHE A 69 3.13 -5.79 -6.20
CA PHE A 69 3.82 -4.49 -6.13
C PHE A 69 4.36 -4.18 -4.73
N PHE A 70 3.71 -4.69 -3.69
CA PHE A 70 4.10 -4.48 -2.31
C PHE A 70 4.40 -5.79 -1.61
N ASP A 71 5.49 -5.82 -0.86
CA ASP A 71 5.74 -6.83 0.15
C ASP A 71 5.12 -6.38 1.47
N PHE A 72 4.57 -7.32 2.26
CA PHE A 72 4.03 -7.00 3.57
C PHE A 72 4.55 -7.94 4.65
N LYS A 73 4.89 -7.37 5.80
CA LYS A 73 5.31 -8.12 6.98
C LYS A 73 4.52 -7.67 8.20
N LYS A 74 3.93 -8.62 8.91
CA LYS A 74 3.26 -8.37 10.18
C LYS A 74 4.30 -8.05 11.27
N ILE A 75 4.00 -7.07 12.12
CA ILE A 75 4.77 -6.69 13.30
C ILE A 75 3.95 -6.86 14.58
#